data_AF-A0A0K2ZSA0-F1
#
_entry.id   AF-A0A0K2ZSA0-F1
#
_cell.length_a   1.000
_cell.length_b   1.000
_cell.length_c   1.000
_cell.angle_alpha   90.00
_cell.angle_beta   90.00
_cell.angle_gamma   90.00
#
_symmetry.space_group_name_H-M   'P 1'
#
loop_
_entity.id
_entity.type
_entity.pdbx_description
1 polymer ?
#
loop_
_entity_poly.entity_id
_entity_poly.type
_entity_poly.pdbx_seq_one_letter_code
_entity_poly.pdbx_strand_id
1 'polypeptide(L)'
;MATPTSSLPHPGSDNRDFDFSDRDFKRVCDLIYQKAGIALAPAKRDMVYGRLSRRLRTLGLRSFRDYLDWLERDGGDEWEAFTNALTTNLTSFFREPHHFERLREELQKHANSAPLKIWSCAASTGEEPYSLAITVCEAFGTLTPPVRILATDVDTQVLATASRGVYAVDRIASLDPALKRKYFQRGSGANEGQCRVVPALRELLEFRQLNLLEPRYDVSGPYLALFCRNVMIYFDKPTQRGILSRLIPHLDNEGMLYTGHSENYLHAADLIQPCGRTLYRRAAKARA
;
A
#
# COMPACT_ATOMS: atom_id res chain seq x y z
N MET A 1 -55.74 -22.83 13.99
CA MET A 1 -55.20 -21.60 13.37
C MET A 1 -53.70 -21.81 13.22
N ALA A 2 -53.26 -22.16 12.01
CA ALA A 2 -51.85 -22.40 11.70
C ALA A 2 -51.26 -21.14 11.07
N THR A 3 -50.23 -20.58 11.71
CA THR A 3 -49.44 -19.47 11.18
C THR A 3 -48.55 -19.98 10.05
N PRO A 4 -48.60 -19.40 8.83
CA PRO A 4 -47.63 -19.73 7.80
C PRO A 4 -46.35 -18.95 8.05
N THR A 5 -45.23 -19.65 8.19
CA THR A 5 -43.88 -19.09 8.13
C THR A 5 -43.64 -18.55 6.73
N SER A 6 -43.67 -17.22 6.60
CA SER A 6 -43.20 -16.51 5.41
C SER A 6 -41.68 -16.62 5.33
N SER A 7 -41.19 -17.56 4.51
CA SER A 7 -39.80 -17.57 4.07
C SER A 7 -39.61 -16.47 3.03
N LEU A 8 -38.93 -15.39 3.42
CA LEU A 8 -38.44 -14.39 2.47
C LEU A 8 -37.53 -15.11 1.44
N PRO A 9 -37.68 -14.83 0.13
CA PRO A 9 -36.79 -15.39 -0.88
C PRO A 9 -35.38 -14.86 -0.65
N HIS A 10 -34.45 -15.76 -0.37
CA HIS A 10 -33.02 -15.49 -0.55
C HIS A 10 -32.80 -15.31 -2.06
N PRO A 11 -32.25 -14.18 -2.54
CA PRO A 11 -31.90 -14.08 -3.94
C PRO A 11 -30.80 -15.11 -4.22
N GLY A 12 -31.10 -16.06 -5.11
CA GLY A 12 -30.16 -17.08 -5.54
C GLY A 12 -28.90 -16.48 -6.13
N SER A 13 -27.79 -17.18 -5.86
CA SER A 13 -26.54 -17.10 -6.61
C SER A 13 -26.75 -17.34 -8.12
N ASP A 14 -25.81 -16.81 -8.91
CA ASP A 14 -25.57 -17.05 -10.34
C ASP A 14 -26.36 -16.24 -11.38
N ASN A 15 -26.08 -14.93 -11.44
CA ASN A 15 -25.97 -14.29 -12.75
C ASN A 15 -24.53 -13.83 -12.97
N ARG A 16 -23.64 -14.80 -13.19
CA ARG A 16 -22.26 -14.54 -13.60
C ARG A 16 -22.23 -14.35 -15.11
N ASP A 17 -21.96 -13.13 -15.56
CA ASP A 17 -21.80 -12.78 -16.98
C ASP A 17 -20.73 -13.62 -17.73
N PHE A 18 -19.75 -14.17 -17.00
CA PHE A 18 -18.66 -14.95 -17.56
C PHE A 18 -18.49 -16.27 -16.80
N ASP A 19 -18.20 -17.35 -17.53
CA ASP A 19 -17.76 -18.59 -16.90
C ASP A 19 -16.38 -18.38 -16.26
N PHE A 20 -16.22 -18.85 -15.02
CA PHE A 20 -14.99 -18.71 -14.24
C PHE A 20 -14.71 -20.01 -13.49
N SER A 21 -14.02 -20.90 -14.18
CA SER A 21 -13.73 -22.26 -13.71
C SER A 21 -12.65 -22.29 -12.63
N ASP A 22 -12.52 -23.44 -11.96
CA ASP A 22 -11.44 -23.66 -10.98
C ASP A 22 -10.05 -23.55 -11.63
N ARG A 23 -9.97 -23.96 -12.91
CA ARG A 23 -8.76 -23.83 -13.72
C ARG A 23 -8.40 -22.36 -13.93
N ASP A 24 -9.37 -21.51 -14.27
CA ASP A 24 -9.13 -20.09 -14.49
C ASP A 24 -8.75 -19.38 -13.19
N PHE A 25 -9.44 -19.68 -12.09
CA PHE A 25 -9.07 -19.14 -10.79
C PHE A 25 -7.66 -19.55 -10.39
N LYS A 26 -7.29 -20.82 -10.55
CA LYS A 26 -5.92 -21.28 -10.28
C LYS A 26 -4.90 -20.55 -11.16
N ARG A 27 -5.16 -20.39 -12.45
CA ARG A 27 -4.27 -19.63 -13.35
C ARG A 27 -4.12 -18.18 -12.88
N VAL A 28 -5.20 -17.51 -12.51
CA VAL A 28 -5.13 -16.14 -11.96
C VAL A 28 -4.23 -16.09 -10.72
N CYS A 29 -4.40 -17.03 -9.78
CA CYS A 29 -3.56 -17.13 -8.59
C CYS A 29 -2.08 -17.33 -8.94
N ASP A 30 -1.78 -18.23 -9.87
CA ASP A 30 -0.40 -18.52 -10.30
C ASP A 30 0.23 -17.28 -10.98
N LEU A 31 -0.51 -16.59 -11.86
CA LEU A 31 -0.01 -15.42 -12.59
C LEU A 31 0.21 -14.22 -11.67
N ILE A 32 -0.73 -13.90 -10.77
CA ILE A 32 -0.55 -12.76 -9.85
C ILE A 32 0.54 -13.04 -8.80
N TYR A 33 0.70 -14.29 -8.39
CA TYR A 33 1.81 -14.68 -7.52
C TYR A 33 3.15 -14.48 -8.24
N GLN A 34 3.28 -14.93 -9.49
CA GLN A 34 4.51 -14.73 -10.27
C GLN A 34 4.82 -13.24 -10.52
N LYS A 35 3.80 -12.42 -10.78
CA LYS A 35 4.00 -11.01 -11.12
C LYS A 35 4.18 -10.10 -9.92
N ALA A 36 3.40 -10.28 -8.86
CA ALA A 36 3.35 -9.36 -7.72
C ALA A 36 3.55 -10.04 -6.36
N GLY A 37 3.70 -11.38 -6.33
CA GLY A 37 3.88 -12.15 -5.09
C GLY A 37 2.61 -12.40 -4.31
N ILE A 38 1.47 -11.84 -4.75
CA ILE A 38 0.23 -11.86 -4.01
C ILE A 38 -0.32 -13.29 -3.95
N ALA A 39 -0.36 -13.85 -2.74
CA ALA A 39 -0.98 -15.14 -2.48
C ALA A 39 -2.49 -14.96 -2.25
N LEU A 40 -3.29 -15.40 -3.22
CA LEU A 40 -4.75 -15.35 -3.13
C LEU A 40 -5.32 -16.63 -2.50
N ALA A 41 -6.02 -16.48 -1.38
CA ALA A 41 -6.74 -17.58 -0.75
C ALA A 41 -7.99 -17.98 -1.55
N PRO A 42 -8.43 -19.26 -1.52
CA PRO A 42 -9.64 -19.71 -2.23
C PRO A 42 -10.90 -18.89 -1.92
N ALA A 43 -11.04 -18.42 -0.67
CA ALA A 43 -12.15 -17.56 -0.24
C ALA A 43 -12.22 -16.20 -0.95
N LYS A 44 -11.18 -15.81 -1.71
CA LYS A 44 -11.15 -14.57 -2.50
C LYS A 44 -11.67 -14.74 -3.93
N ARG A 45 -12.16 -15.93 -4.32
CA ARG A 45 -12.64 -16.22 -5.68
C ARG A 45 -13.64 -15.20 -6.21
N ASP A 46 -14.68 -14.87 -5.46
CA ASP A 46 -15.71 -13.93 -5.93
C ASP A 46 -15.18 -12.50 -6.08
N MET A 47 -14.24 -12.10 -5.22
CA MET A 47 -13.54 -10.82 -5.36
C MET A 47 -12.73 -10.79 -6.66
N VAL A 48 -11.97 -11.85 -6.95
CA VAL A 48 -11.19 -11.98 -8.19
C VAL A 48 -12.12 -11.91 -9.40
N TYR A 49 -13.19 -12.72 -9.39
CA TYR A 49 -14.19 -12.72 -10.44
C TYR A 49 -14.74 -11.32 -10.69
N GLY A 50 -15.23 -10.64 -9.65
CA GLY A 50 -15.86 -9.33 -9.79
C GLY A 50 -14.92 -8.25 -10.34
N ARG A 51 -13.63 -8.30 -9.98
CA ARG A 51 -12.64 -7.31 -10.42
C ARG A 51 -12.14 -7.57 -11.83
N LEU A 52 -11.79 -8.81 -12.16
CA LEU A 52 -11.34 -9.17 -13.51
C LEU A 52 -12.47 -9.15 -14.53
N SER A 53 -13.71 -9.47 -14.13
CA SER A 53 -14.88 -9.32 -15.03
C SER A 53 -15.05 -7.88 -15.53
N ARG A 54 -14.61 -6.87 -14.77
CA ARG A 54 -14.60 -5.48 -15.25
C ARG A 54 -13.57 -5.28 -16.36
N ARG A 55 -12.38 -5.89 -16.23
CA ARG A 55 -11.34 -5.88 -17.28
C ARG A 55 -11.84 -6.53 -18.56
N LEU A 56 -12.45 -7.72 -18.46
CA LEU A 56 -13.04 -8.41 -19.62
C LEU A 56 -14.04 -7.50 -20.36
N ARG A 57 -14.94 -6.83 -19.65
CA ARG A 57 -15.88 -5.87 -20.25
C ARG A 57 -15.18 -4.70 -20.93
N THR A 58 -14.16 -4.11 -20.29
CA THR A 58 -13.37 -3.01 -20.88
C THR A 58 -12.68 -3.43 -22.18
N LEU A 59 -12.20 -4.66 -22.26
CA LEU A 59 -11.51 -5.20 -23.43
C LEU A 59 -12.45 -5.83 -24.47
N GLY A 60 -13.74 -5.92 -24.19
CA GLY A 60 -14.72 -6.60 -25.05
C GLY A 60 -14.52 -8.13 -25.16
N LEU A 61 -13.81 -8.74 -24.21
CA LEU A 61 -13.55 -10.17 -24.18
C LEU A 61 -14.72 -10.94 -23.55
N ARG A 62 -14.95 -12.17 -24.03
CA ARG A 62 -16.13 -12.97 -23.68
C ARG A 62 -15.85 -14.11 -22.71
N SER A 63 -14.60 -14.42 -22.41
CA SER A 63 -14.26 -15.48 -21.47
C SER A 63 -12.98 -15.19 -20.69
N PHE A 64 -12.90 -15.73 -19.47
CA PHE A 64 -11.68 -15.69 -18.67
C PHE A 64 -10.54 -16.45 -19.34
N ARG A 65 -10.84 -17.57 -19.99
CA ARG A 65 -9.85 -18.33 -20.74
C ARG A 65 -9.17 -17.48 -21.81
N ASP A 66 -9.95 -16.81 -22.67
CA ASP A 66 -9.39 -15.99 -23.75
C ASP A 66 -8.58 -14.81 -23.20
N TYR A 67 -9.06 -14.20 -22.10
CA TYR A 67 -8.32 -13.14 -21.42
C TYR A 67 -6.97 -13.62 -20.89
N LEU A 68 -6.93 -14.77 -20.21
CA LEU A 68 -5.69 -15.30 -19.63
C LEU A 68 -4.73 -15.81 -20.72
N ASP A 69 -5.25 -16.50 -21.74
CA ASP A 69 -4.46 -16.96 -22.89
C ASP A 69 -3.83 -15.77 -23.63
N TRP A 70 -4.57 -14.68 -23.83
CA TRP A 70 -4.05 -13.47 -24.44
C TRP A 70 -3.06 -12.72 -23.53
N LEU A 71 -3.36 -12.58 -22.23
CA LEU A 71 -2.50 -11.92 -21.26
C LEU A 71 -1.11 -12.57 -21.19
N GLU A 72 -1.06 -13.90 -21.20
CA GLU A 72 0.21 -14.64 -21.19
C GLU A 72 0.99 -14.51 -22.51
N ARG A 73 0.30 -14.41 -23.65
CA ARG A 73 0.93 -14.35 -24.98
C ARG A 73 1.41 -12.95 -25.34
N ASP A 74 0.53 -11.96 -25.25
CA ASP A 74 0.73 -10.58 -25.74
C ASP A 74 0.25 -9.52 -24.73
N GLY A 75 0.23 -9.84 -23.42
CA GLY A 75 -0.41 -8.99 -22.42
C GLY A 75 0.09 -7.54 -22.36
N GLY A 76 1.36 -7.28 -22.68
CA GLY A 76 1.91 -5.92 -22.71
C GLY A 76 1.52 -5.10 -21.48
N ASP A 77 0.94 -3.92 -21.72
CA ASP A 77 0.47 -3.00 -20.67
C ASP A 77 -0.71 -3.56 -19.84
N GLU A 78 -1.45 -4.56 -20.32
CA GLU A 78 -2.54 -5.17 -19.55
C GLU A 78 -2.02 -5.89 -18.30
N TRP A 79 -0.76 -6.32 -18.25
CA TRP A 79 -0.18 -6.88 -17.04
C TRP A 79 -0.27 -5.93 -15.84
N GLU A 80 -0.12 -4.64 -16.09
CA GLU A 80 -0.30 -3.61 -15.07
C GLU A 80 -1.77 -3.52 -14.64
N ALA A 81 -2.71 -3.47 -15.60
CA ALA A 81 -4.13 -3.43 -15.30
C ALA A 81 -4.64 -4.69 -14.57
N PHE A 82 -4.12 -5.86 -14.92
CA PHE A 82 -4.35 -7.13 -14.23
C PHE A 82 -3.87 -7.05 -12.77
N THR A 83 -2.65 -6.54 -12.57
CA THR A 83 -2.06 -6.38 -11.23
C THR A 83 -2.88 -5.39 -10.39
N ASN A 84 -3.17 -4.21 -10.92
CA ASN A 84 -3.99 -3.17 -10.26
C ASN A 84 -5.40 -3.67 -9.94
N ALA A 85 -5.96 -4.58 -10.74
CA ALA A 85 -7.26 -5.17 -10.45
C ALA A 85 -7.20 -6.11 -9.23
N LEU A 86 -6.06 -6.70 -8.89
CA LEU A 86 -5.95 -7.73 -7.84
C LEU A 86 -5.31 -7.24 -6.54
N THR A 87 -4.74 -6.03 -6.53
CA THR A 87 -4.23 -5.35 -5.33
C THR A 87 -5.34 -4.97 -4.35
N THR A 88 -5.04 -4.91 -3.05
CA THR A 88 -6.00 -4.48 -2.03
C THR A 88 -5.47 -3.23 -1.33
N ASN A 89 -6.11 -2.10 -1.61
CA ASN A 89 -5.54 -0.78 -1.37
C ASN A 89 -6.19 -0.05 -0.18
N LEU A 90 -6.65 -0.77 0.84
CA LEU A 90 -7.32 -0.15 1.99
C LEU A 90 -6.31 0.62 2.87
N THR A 91 -6.42 1.94 2.86
CA THR A 91 -5.59 2.84 3.66
C THR A 91 -6.41 4.02 4.21
N SER A 92 -5.84 4.73 5.17
CA SER A 92 -6.44 5.91 5.81
C SER A 92 -5.35 6.80 6.40
N PHE A 93 -5.62 8.11 6.48
CA PHE A 93 -4.70 9.04 7.13
C PHE A 93 -4.47 8.63 8.59
N PHE A 94 -3.21 8.70 9.03
CA PHE A 94 -2.76 8.37 10.37
C PHE A 94 -3.21 6.98 10.87
N ARG A 95 -3.33 6.00 9.96
CA ARG A 95 -3.55 4.59 10.34
C ARG A 95 -2.45 4.13 11.29
N GLU A 96 -2.80 3.57 12.45
CA GLU A 96 -1.88 3.21 13.54
C GLU A 96 -1.08 4.44 14.06
N PRO A 97 -1.75 5.37 14.77
CA PRO A 97 -1.21 6.70 15.08
C PRO A 97 0.11 6.69 15.87
N HIS A 98 0.37 5.64 16.67
CA HIS A 98 1.59 5.49 17.47
C HIS A 98 2.88 5.48 16.64
N HIS A 99 2.81 5.08 15.37
CA HIS A 99 3.96 5.14 14.48
C HIS A 99 4.40 6.58 14.20
N PHE A 100 3.45 7.50 14.07
CA PHE A 100 3.74 8.91 13.79
C PHE A 100 4.21 9.65 15.05
N GLU A 101 3.71 9.27 16.22
CA GLU A 101 4.26 9.70 17.51
C GLU A 101 5.73 9.30 17.63
N ARG A 102 6.03 8.02 17.37
CA ARG A 102 7.40 7.53 17.40
C ARG A 102 8.30 8.20 16.36
N LEU A 103 7.81 8.35 15.12
CA LEU A 103 8.56 9.04 14.06
C LEU A 103 8.93 10.47 14.47
N ARG A 104 8.00 11.21 15.10
CA ARG A 104 8.27 12.57 15.59
C ARG A 104 9.44 12.59 16.58
N GLU A 105 9.48 11.65 17.53
CA GLU A 105 10.60 11.54 18.48
C GLU A 105 11.94 11.30 17.77
N GLU A 106 11.96 10.42 16.76
CA GLU A 106 13.19 10.13 16.01
C GLU A 106 13.65 11.30 15.15
N LEU A 107 12.72 12.03 14.52
CA LEU A 107 13.06 13.22 13.75
C LEU A 107 13.69 14.30 14.64
N GLN A 108 13.20 14.48 15.87
CA GLN A 108 13.78 15.43 16.83
C GLN A 108 15.18 15.03 17.27
N LYS A 109 15.43 13.73 17.52
CA LYS A 109 16.76 13.22 17.88
C LYS A 109 17.80 13.43 16.77
N HIS A 110 17.37 13.34 15.51
CA HIS A 110 18.25 13.43 14.33
C HIS A 110 18.10 14.76 13.59
N ALA A 111 17.53 15.80 14.22
CA ALA A 111 17.26 17.08 13.56
C ALA A 111 18.53 17.74 12.98
N ASN A 112 19.69 17.50 13.61
CA ASN A 112 21.00 18.01 13.18
C ASN A 112 21.68 17.15 12.10
N SER A 113 21.14 15.97 11.78
CA SER A 113 21.72 15.01 10.81
C SER A 113 21.10 15.11 9.41
N ALA A 114 20.49 16.26 9.11
CA ALA A 114 19.73 16.47 7.89
C ALA A 114 20.64 16.57 6.62
N PRO A 115 20.16 16.19 5.41
CA PRO A 115 18.78 15.82 5.11
C PRO A 115 18.43 14.37 5.50
N LEU A 116 17.28 14.20 6.15
CA LEU A 116 16.78 12.87 6.52
C LEU A 116 15.96 12.25 5.37
N LYS A 117 15.93 10.92 5.29
CA LYS A 117 15.14 10.19 4.30
C LYS A 117 14.17 9.23 4.96
N ILE A 118 12.95 9.18 4.44
CA ILE A 118 11.90 8.24 4.83
C ILE A 118 11.41 7.50 3.58
N TRP A 119 11.05 6.22 3.72
CA TRP A 119 10.45 5.45 2.64
C TRP A 119 9.15 4.80 3.09
N SER A 120 8.03 5.07 2.42
CA SER A 120 6.80 4.27 2.48
C SER A 120 6.78 3.35 1.26
N CYS A 121 6.93 2.03 1.45
CA CYS A 121 7.14 1.09 0.36
C CYS A 121 5.87 0.36 -0.12
N ALA A 122 4.70 0.77 0.39
CA ALA A 122 3.36 0.36 -0.05
C ALA A 122 2.38 1.52 0.17
N ALA A 123 2.56 2.58 -0.62
CA ALA A 123 1.96 3.89 -0.42
C ALA A 123 0.43 3.93 -0.66
N SER A 124 -0.11 2.99 -1.43
CA SER A 124 -1.51 2.97 -1.87
C SER A 124 -1.93 4.34 -2.44
N THR A 125 -3.10 4.86 -2.06
CA THR A 125 -3.65 6.13 -2.53
C THR A 125 -3.02 7.37 -1.87
N GLY A 126 -1.94 7.20 -1.10
CA GLY A 126 -1.09 8.29 -0.62
C GLY A 126 -1.35 8.76 0.82
N GLU A 127 -2.37 8.23 1.50
CA GLU A 127 -2.71 8.64 2.86
C GLU A 127 -1.55 8.41 3.86
N GLU A 128 -0.83 7.29 3.76
CA GLU A 128 0.36 7.05 4.59
C GLU A 128 1.47 8.08 4.32
N PRO A 129 1.96 8.25 3.08
CA PRO A 129 3.03 9.22 2.80
C PRO A 129 2.65 10.66 3.12
N TYR A 130 1.39 11.07 2.95
CA TYR A 130 0.96 12.39 3.37
C TYR A 130 0.87 12.52 4.91
N SER A 131 0.49 11.47 5.64
CA SER A 131 0.61 11.47 7.10
C SER A 131 2.07 11.56 7.57
N LEU A 132 3.00 10.93 6.86
CA LEU A 132 4.44 11.10 7.10
C LEU A 132 4.86 12.56 6.86
N ALA A 133 4.49 13.14 5.72
CA ALA A 133 4.83 14.52 5.37
C ALA A 133 4.28 15.53 6.41
N ILE A 134 3.02 15.37 6.84
CA ILE A 134 2.43 16.19 7.91
C ILE A 134 3.22 16.02 9.21
N THR A 135 3.55 14.78 9.59
CA THR A 135 4.31 14.49 10.82
C THR A 135 5.68 15.17 10.80
N VAL A 136 6.37 15.15 9.66
CA VAL A 136 7.65 15.83 9.47
C VAL A 136 7.47 17.34 9.61
N CYS A 137 6.52 17.95 8.90
CA CYS A 137 6.29 19.39 8.99
C CYS A 137 5.97 19.86 10.43
N GLU A 138 5.18 19.07 11.17
CA GLU A 138 4.88 19.33 12.57
C GLU A 138 6.12 19.16 13.47
N ALA A 139 6.98 18.16 13.21
CA ALA A 139 8.19 17.92 14.00
C ALA A 139 9.22 19.05 13.87
N PHE A 140 9.36 19.62 12.67
CA PHE A 140 10.32 20.71 12.39
C PHE A 140 9.70 22.12 12.51
N GLY A 141 8.37 22.23 12.66
CA GLY A 141 7.69 23.52 12.72
C GLY A 141 7.70 24.33 11.42
N THR A 142 7.96 23.69 10.28
CA THR A 142 8.05 24.34 8.96
C THR A 142 7.42 23.47 7.86
N LEU A 143 6.97 24.07 6.77
CA LEU A 143 6.49 23.37 5.57
C LEU A 143 7.60 22.92 4.63
N THR A 144 8.84 23.36 4.88
CA THR A 144 10.03 23.03 4.09
C THR A 144 11.11 22.33 4.94
N PRO A 145 10.75 21.24 5.67
CA PRO A 145 11.71 20.51 6.48
C PRO A 145 12.80 19.88 5.59
N PRO A 146 14.02 19.69 6.12
CA PRO A 146 15.12 19.07 5.37
C PRO A 146 14.96 17.54 5.36
N VAL A 147 13.82 17.06 4.85
CA VAL A 147 13.47 15.64 4.76
C VAL A 147 12.97 15.34 3.36
N ARG A 148 13.25 14.12 2.87
CA ARG A 148 12.68 13.57 1.63
C ARG A 148 11.96 12.28 1.92
N ILE A 149 10.79 12.11 1.33
CA ILE A 149 9.95 10.93 1.50
C ILE A 149 9.80 10.26 0.14
N LEU A 150 10.35 9.06 0.00
CA LEU A 150 10.07 8.18 -1.12
C LEU A 150 8.77 7.42 -0.81
N ALA A 151 7.84 7.40 -1.74
CA ALA A 151 6.59 6.66 -1.64
C ALA A 151 6.47 5.73 -2.86
N THR A 152 6.43 4.43 -2.63
CA THR A 152 6.34 3.45 -3.71
C THR A 152 5.15 2.53 -3.57
N ASP A 153 4.64 2.07 -4.70
CA ASP A 153 3.62 1.02 -4.78
C ASP A 153 3.80 0.24 -6.08
N VAL A 154 3.23 -0.97 -6.15
CA VAL A 154 3.14 -1.73 -7.39
C VAL A 154 2.01 -1.20 -8.28
N ASP A 155 0.96 -0.64 -7.65
CA ASP A 155 -0.26 -0.22 -8.31
C ASP A 155 -0.18 1.22 -8.83
N THR A 156 -0.21 1.39 -10.15
CA THR A 156 -0.07 2.70 -10.80
C THR A 156 -1.30 3.58 -10.66
N GLN A 157 -2.50 3.00 -10.50
CA GLN A 157 -3.74 3.78 -10.36
C GLN A 157 -3.79 4.47 -9.00
N VAL A 158 -3.36 3.78 -7.95
CA VAL A 158 -3.29 4.37 -6.61
C VAL A 158 -2.14 5.37 -6.51
N LEU A 159 -0.99 5.12 -7.15
CA LEU A 159 0.09 6.12 -7.24
C LEU A 159 -0.33 7.39 -7.98
N ALA A 160 -1.09 7.27 -9.08
CA ALA A 160 -1.64 8.43 -9.77
C ALA A 160 -2.59 9.24 -8.86
N THR A 161 -3.38 8.55 -8.04
CA THR A 161 -4.24 9.19 -7.02
C THR A 161 -3.42 9.90 -5.96
N ALA A 162 -2.40 9.23 -5.41
CA ALA A 162 -1.48 9.77 -4.42
C ALA A 162 -0.75 11.01 -4.93
N SER A 163 -0.22 10.96 -6.17
CA SER A 163 0.48 12.07 -6.81
C SER A 163 -0.42 13.30 -7.03
N ARG A 164 -1.71 13.12 -7.35
CA ARG A 164 -2.68 14.22 -7.39
C ARG A 164 -2.91 14.81 -6.00
N GLY A 165 -3.03 13.96 -4.98
CA GLY A 165 -3.25 14.34 -3.59
C GLY A 165 -4.64 14.95 -3.36
N VAL A 166 -5.63 14.47 -4.09
CA VAL A 166 -7.04 14.90 -4.01
C VAL A 166 -7.88 13.78 -3.42
N TYR A 167 -8.68 14.11 -2.41
CA TYR A 167 -9.47 13.17 -1.62
C TYR A 167 -10.86 13.72 -1.33
N ALA A 168 -11.86 12.85 -1.19
CA ALA A 168 -13.13 13.24 -0.61
C ALA A 168 -12.92 13.78 0.81
N VAL A 169 -13.66 14.82 1.22
CA VAL A 169 -13.51 15.45 2.54
C VAL A 169 -13.73 14.45 3.68
N ASP A 170 -14.56 13.43 3.47
CA ASP A 170 -14.80 12.36 4.45
C ASP A 170 -13.55 11.54 4.77
N ARG A 171 -12.59 11.44 3.83
CA ARG A 171 -11.31 10.74 4.06
C ARG A 171 -10.45 11.39 5.13
N ILE A 172 -10.64 12.69 5.36
CA ILE A 172 -9.93 13.46 6.38
C ILE A 172 -10.81 13.80 7.58
N ALA A 173 -12.04 13.26 7.67
CA ALA A 173 -12.99 13.64 8.70
C ALA A 173 -12.43 13.46 10.13
N SER A 174 -11.72 12.36 10.37
CA SER A 174 -11.10 12.01 11.66
C SER A 174 -9.90 12.87 12.05
N LEU A 175 -9.35 13.68 11.13
CA LEU A 175 -8.21 14.53 11.43
C LEU A 175 -8.60 15.70 12.31
N ASP A 176 -7.65 16.17 13.13
CA ASP A 176 -7.80 17.40 13.90
C ASP A 176 -8.15 18.58 12.98
N PRO A 177 -9.15 19.42 13.31
CA PRO A 177 -9.50 20.62 12.55
C PRO A 177 -8.32 21.55 12.22
N ALA A 178 -7.35 21.69 13.11
CA ALA A 178 -6.15 22.49 12.89
C ALA A 178 -5.28 21.90 11.78
N LEU A 179 -5.06 20.58 11.77
CA LEU A 179 -4.33 19.90 10.71
C LEU A 179 -5.06 20.02 9.37
N LYS A 180 -6.39 19.83 9.36
CA LYS A 180 -7.21 19.99 8.15
C LYS A 180 -7.03 21.37 7.54
N ARG A 181 -7.12 22.43 8.36
CA ARG A 181 -6.97 23.82 7.91
C ARG A 181 -5.55 24.15 7.43
N LYS A 182 -4.51 23.55 8.05
CA LYS A 182 -3.11 23.82 7.71
C LYS A 182 -2.64 23.09 6.46
N TYR A 183 -3.11 21.85 6.25
CA TYR A 183 -2.53 20.93 5.27
C TYR A 183 -3.46 20.57 4.10
N PHE A 184 -4.72 20.99 4.12
CA PHE A 184 -5.68 20.72 3.06
C PHE A 184 -6.39 21.98 2.59
N GLN A 185 -6.58 22.06 1.28
CA GLN A 185 -7.41 23.04 0.60
C GLN A 185 -8.76 22.40 0.28
N ARG A 186 -9.88 23.03 0.69
CA ARG A 186 -11.22 22.54 0.34
C ARG A 186 -11.58 22.95 -1.09
N GLY A 187 -12.14 22.03 -1.86
CA GLY A 187 -12.68 22.30 -3.17
C GLY A 187 -14.00 23.08 -3.10
N SER A 188 -14.28 23.86 -4.14
CA SER A 188 -15.51 24.62 -4.33
C SER A 188 -16.04 24.42 -5.76
N GLY A 189 -17.30 24.78 -5.99
CA GLY A 189 -17.96 24.62 -7.29
C GLY A 189 -17.94 23.17 -7.75
N ALA A 190 -17.38 22.89 -8.94
CA ALA A 190 -17.26 21.54 -9.48
C ALA A 190 -16.42 20.57 -8.61
N ASN A 191 -15.66 21.09 -7.63
CA ASN A 191 -14.85 20.29 -6.71
C ASN A 191 -15.44 20.25 -5.29
N GLU A 192 -16.69 20.65 -5.10
CA GLU A 192 -17.36 20.55 -3.80
C GLU A 192 -17.33 19.11 -3.26
N GLY A 193 -17.15 18.96 -1.94
CA GLY A 193 -16.98 17.66 -1.29
C GLY A 193 -15.59 17.03 -1.46
N GLN A 194 -14.68 17.66 -2.20
CA GLN A 194 -13.28 17.25 -2.32
C GLN A 194 -12.34 18.17 -1.52
N CYS A 195 -11.15 17.67 -1.24
CA CYS A 195 -10.04 18.42 -0.69
C CYS A 195 -8.74 18.01 -1.39
N ARG A 196 -7.74 18.89 -1.35
CA ARG A 196 -6.41 18.64 -1.89
C ARG A 196 -5.35 18.95 -0.85
N VAL A 197 -4.34 18.10 -0.74
CA VAL A 197 -3.16 18.40 0.09
C VAL A 197 -2.45 19.65 -0.43
N VAL A 198 -1.91 20.47 0.48
CA VAL A 198 -1.17 21.67 0.09
C VAL A 198 0.08 21.32 -0.74
N PRO A 199 0.47 22.16 -1.72
CA PRO A 199 1.62 21.88 -2.58
C PRO A 199 2.92 21.58 -1.84
N ALA A 200 3.18 22.27 -0.72
CA ALA A 200 4.40 22.08 0.07
C ALA A 200 4.57 20.63 0.58
N LEU A 201 3.49 19.92 0.91
CA LEU A 201 3.59 18.51 1.29
C LEU A 201 4.01 17.62 0.12
N ARG A 202 3.55 17.95 -1.09
CA ARG A 202 3.89 17.21 -2.31
C ARG A 202 5.35 17.37 -2.69
N GLU A 203 5.95 18.53 -2.41
CA GLU A 203 7.38 18.79 -2.66
C GLU A 203 8.31 17.93 -1.78
N LEU A 204 7.82 17.41 -0.67
CA LEU A 204 8.55 16.47 0.18
C LEU A 204 8.51 15.02 -0.36
N LEU A 205 7.62 14.75 -1.32
CA LEU A 205 7.25 13.41 -1.75
C LEU A 205 7.71 13.11 -3.17
N GLU A 206 8.38 11.98 -3.32
CA GLU A 206 8.65 11.35 -4.61
C GLU A 206 7.83 10.07 -4.72
N PHE A 207 6.91 10.01 -5.69
CA PHE A 207 6.12 8.80 -5.96
C PHE A 207 6.77 8.00 -7.09
N ARG A 208 7.03 6.72 -6.87
CA ARG A 208 7.59 5.80 -7.87
C ARG A 208 6.88 4.45 -7.87
N GLN A 209 6.72 3.86 -9.05
CA GLN A 209 6.33 2.45 -9.12
C GLN A 209 7.50 1.58 -8.68
N LEU A 210 7.24 0.63 -7.80
CA LEU A 210 8.21 -0.38 -7.37
C LEU A 210 7.47 -1.64 -6.96
N ASN A 211 7.87 -2.77 -7.53
CA ASN A 211 7.42 -4.07 -7.09
C ASN A 211 8.38 -4.62 -6.02
N LEU A 212 7.87 -5.02 -4.84
CA LEU A 212 8.70 -5.58 -3.77
C LEU A 212 9.33 -6.94 -4.15
N LEU A 213 8.88 -7.55 -5.25
CA LEU A 213 9.53 -8.73 -5.81
C LEU A 213 10.74 -8.43 -6.69
N GLU A 214 10.99 -7.17 -7.05
CA GLU A 214 12.18 -6.83 -7.83
C GLU A 214 13.45 -7.37 -7.15
N PRO A 215 14.39 -7.94 -7.93
CA PRO A 215 15.61 -8.51 -7.36
C PRO A 215 16.49 -7.45 -6.70
N ARG A 216 16.31 -6.17 -7.08
CA ARG A 216 17.03 -5.01 -6.56
C ARG A 216 16.11 -3.80 -6.52
N TYR A 217 16.26 -2.96 -5.51
CA TYR A 217 15.57 -1.67 -5.42
C TYR A 217 16.52 -0.53 -5.76
N ASP A 218 16.27 0.13 -6.90
CA ASP A 218 17.06 1.28 -7.34
C ASP A 218 16.55 2.57 -6.68
N VAL A 219 16.76 2.63 -5.37
CA VAL A 219 16.34 3.71 -4.48
C VAL A 219 17.53 4.22 -3.64
N SER A 220 17.59 5.53 -3.39
CA SER A 220 18.73 6.13 -2.68
C SER A 220 18.55 6.08 -1.16
N GLY A 221 19.14 5.08 -0.51
CA GLY A 221 19.27 5.03 0.94
C GLY A 221 20.43 5.88 1.49
N PRO A 222 20.77 5.74 2.78
CA PRO A 222 20.00 5.02 3.80
C PRO A 222 18.76 5.81 4.25
N TYR A 223 17.75 5.11 4.79
CA TYR A 223 16.50 5.68 5.30
C TYR A 223 16.43 5.60 6.82
N LEU A 224 16.18 6.72 7.49
CA LEU A 224 15.97 6.76 8.95
C LEU A 224 14.69 6.02 9.34
N ALA A 225 13.66 6.07 8.49
CA ALA A 225 12.42 5.35 8.71
C ALA A 225 11.96 4.67 7.43
N LEU A 226 11.65 3.38 7.52
CA LEU A 226 11.08 2.58 6.44
C LEU A 226 9.73 2.04 6.88
N PHE A 227 8.67 2.46 6.21
CA PHE A 227 7.29 2.03 6.44
C PHE A 227 6.94 0.94 5.42
N CYS A 228 6.75 -0.28 5.92
CA CYS A 228 6.32 -1.45 5.15
C CYS A 228 5.15 -2.08 5.91
N ARG A 229 3.97 -1.46 5.79
CA ARG A 229 2.83 -1.74 6.66
C ARG A 229 1.66 -2.34 5.89
N ASN A 230 1.08 -3.40 6.46
CA ASN A 230 -0.14 -4.03 5.98
C ASN A 230 -0.05 -4.54 4.53
N VAL A 231 1.16 -4.79 4.03
CA VAL A 231 1.43 -5.32 2.69
C VAL A 231 2.03 -6.72 2.76
N MET A 232 2.82 -7.02 3.79
CA MET A 232 3.50 -8.30 3.91
C MET A 232 2.53 -9.46 4.19
N ILE A 233 1.33 -9.14 4.70
CA ILE A 233 0.21 -10.06 4.87
C ILE A 233 -0.27 -10.73 3.57
N TYR A 234 0.07 -10.18 2.40
CA TYR A 234 -0.28 -10.76 1.09
C TYR A 234 0.76 -11.76 0.57
N PHE A 235 1.89 -11.91 1.27
CA PHE A 235 3.01 -12.74 0.85
C PHE A 235 3.19 -13.95 1.79
N ASP A 236 3.66 -15.07 1.24
CA ASP A 236 4.10 -16.22 2.04
C ASP A 236 5.41 -15.93 2.78
N LYS A 237 5.78 -16.79 3.75
CA LYS A 237 6.96 -16.57 4.59
C LYS A 237 8.29 -16.51 3.80
N PRO A 238 8.55 -17.40 2.82
CA PRO A 238 9.72 -17.26 1.95
C PRO A 238 9.78 -15.91 1.23
N THR A 239 8.67 -15.44 0.67
CA THR A 239 8.56 -14.16 -0.04
C THR A 239 8.76 -12.99 0.90
N GLN A 240 8.13 -13.01 2.08
CA GLN A 240 8.35 -12.01 3.14
C GLN A 240 9.84 -11.89 3.49
N ARG A 241 10.51 -13.03 3.71
CA ARG A 241 11.95 -13.05 4.02
C ARG A 241 12.80 -12.47 2.88
N GLY A 242 12.47 -12.80 1.63
CA GLY A 242 13.15 -12.24 0.46
C GLY A 242 13.01 -10.72 0.38
N ILE A 243 11.79 -10.21 0.58
CA ILE A 243 11.50 -8.76 0.60
C ILE A 243 12.30 -8.07 1.71
N LEU A 244 12.27 -8.60 2.93
CA LEU A 244 13.05 -8.05 4.05
C LEU A 244 14.54 -8.04 3.74
N SER A 245 15.08 -9.12 3.19
CA SER A 245 16.50 -9.21 2.82
C SER A 245 16.93 -8.10 1.85
N ARG A 246 16.01 -7.63 1.00
CA ARG A 246 16.25 -6.51 0.07
C ARG A 246 15.95 -5.14 0.66
N LEU A 247 14.96 -5.01 1.56
CA LEU A 247 14.61 -3.73 2.20
C LEU A 247 15.64 -3.29 3.25
N ILE A 248 16.08 -4.22 4.11
CA ILE A 248 16.93 -3.91 5.27
C ILE A 248 18.28 -3.28 4.92
N PRO A 249 18.96 -3.63 3.80
CA PRO A 249 20.15 -2.90 3.36
C PRO A 249 19.95 -1.39 3.15
N HIS A 250 18.74 -0.94 2.83
CA HIS A 250 18.43 0.49 2.67
C HIS A 250 18.09 1.19 4.00
N LEU A 251 17.90 0.47 5.10
CA LEU A 251 17.64 1.06 6.40
C LEU A 251 18.93 1.66 6.98
N ASP A 252 18.84 2.85 7.57
CA ASP A 252 19.93 3.44 8.34
C ASP A 252 20.28 2.56 9.57
N ASN A 253 21.52 2.65 10.06
CA ASN A 253 21.93 1.91 11.26
C ASN A 253 21.18 2.35 12.51
N GLU A 254 20.80 3.63 12.60
CA GLU A 254 19.96 4.16 13.69
C GLU A 254 18.46 4.14 13.34
N GLY A 255 18.14 3.75 12.10
CA GLY A 255 16.79 3.74 11.56
C GLY A 255 15.92 2.60 12.05
N MET A 256 14.61 2.73 11.77
CA MET A 256 13.60 1.73 12.15
C MET A 256 12.69 1.35 10.99
N LEU A 257 12.34 0.06 10.96
CA LEU A 257 11.29 -0.51 10.14
C LEU A 257 9.95 -0.44 10.90
N TYR A 258 8.95 0.16 10.30
CA TYR A 258 7.59 0.30 10.79
C TYR A 258 6.69 -0.69 10.05
N THR A 259 5.97 -1.53 10.81
CA THR A 259 5.19 -2.64 10.26
C THR A 259 3.75 -2.56 10.76
N GLY A 260 2.81 -3.20 10.08
CA GLY A 260 1.39 -3.18 10.43
C GLY A 260 1.05 -4.03 11.65
N HIS A 261 -0.09 -3.74 12.27
CA HIS A 261 -0.57 -4.37 13.51
C HIS A 261 -0.59 -5.91 13.53
N SER A 262 -0.76 -6.57 12.37
CA SER A 262 -0.84 -8.04 12.25
C SER A 262 0.47 -8.69 11.80
N GLU A 263 1.52 -7.90 11.60
CA GLU A 263 2.77 -8.36 10.98
C GLU A 263 3.83 -8.69 12.04
N ASN A 264 4.30 -9.93 12.03
CA ASN A 264 5.38 -10.42 12.87
C ASN A 264 6.43 -11.18 12.05
N TYR A 265 7.70 -10.98 12.39
CA TYR A 265 8.83 -11.44 11.59
C TYR A 265 9.81 -12.32 12.38
N LEU A 266 9.29 -13.14 13.30
CA LEU A 266 10.11 -14.08 14.09
C LEU A 266 10.94 -15.02 13.20
N HIS A 267 10.42 -15.40 12.04
CA HIS A 267 11.09 -16.20 11.00
C HIS A 267 12.25 -15.47 10.26
N ALA A 268 12.47 -14.19 10.57
CA ALA A 268 13.51 -13.34 9.99
C ALA A 268 14.29 -12.58 11.09
N ALA A 269 14.38 -13.17 12.28
CA ALA A 269 15.06 -12.57 13.45
C ALA A 269 16.56 -12.30 13.24
N ASP A 270 17.18 -13.00 12.28
CA ASP A 270 18.55 -12.77 11.84
C ASP A 270 18.72 -11.51 10.97
N LEU A 271 17.63 -10.98 10.40
CA LEU A 271 17.62 -9.75 9.60
C LEU A 271 17.19 -8.55 10.44
N ILE A 272 16.19 -8.74 11.30
CA ILE A 272 15.57 -7.68 12.09
C ILE A 272 15.20 -8.14 13.51
N GLN A 273 15.29 -7.20 14.46
CA GLN A 273 14.94 -7.44 15.87
C GLN A 273 13.86 -6.46 16.33
N PRO A 274 12.86 -6.92 17.12
CA PRO A 274 11.81 -6.05 17.63
C PRO A 274 12.39 -5.01 18.58
N CYS A 275 11.96 -3.76 18.44
CA CYS A 275 12.41 -2.64 19.28
C CYS A 275 11.25 -1.75 19.77
N GLY A 276 10.01 -2.23 19.67
CA GLY A 276 8.81 -1.51 20.07
C GLY A 276 7.55 -2.15 19.50
N ARG A 277 6.39 -1.52 19.75
CA ARG A 277 5.11 -1.97 19.19
C ARG A 277 5.14 -1.88 17.68
N THR A 278 5.23 -3.04 17.01
CA THR A 278 5.32 -3.18 15.54
C THR A 278 6.46 -2.38 14.90
N LEU A 279 7.57 -2.29 15.64
CA LEU A 279 8.81 -1.65 15.20
C LEU A 279 9.97 -2.62 15.27
N TYR A 280 10.85 -2.53 14.28
CA TYR A 280 12.05 -3.35 14.21
C TYR A 280 13.28 -2.52 13.85
N ARG A 281 14.45 -2.96 14.31
CA ARG A 281 15.76 -2.48 13.86
C ARG A 281 16.49 -3.58 13.11
N ARG A 282 17.48 -3.20 12.31
CA ARG A 282 18.42 -4.16 11.70
C ARG A 282 19.06 -5.01 12.81
N ALA A 283 19.08 -6.32 12.62
CA ALA A 283 19.80 -7.21 13.52
C ALA A 283 21.30 -6.88 13.51
N ALA A 284 21.93 -6.86 14.68
CA ALA A 284 23.38 -6.69 14.75
C ALA A 284 24.06 -7.82 13.98
N LYS A 285 25.02 -7.50 13.10
CA LYS A 285 25.88 -8.53 12.51
C LYS A 285 26.58 -9.25 13.66
N ALA A 286 26.48 -10.58 13.71
CA ALA A 286 27.32 -11.37 14.61
C ALA A 286 28.77 -10.97 14.32
N ARG A 287 29.51 -10.53 15.34
CA ARG A 287 30.95 -10.33 15.22
C ARG A 287 31.54 -11.70 14.89
N ALA A 288 32.10 -11.85 13.69
CA ALA A 288 32.93 -12.98 13.32
C ALA A 288 34.23 -12.95 14.13
#